data_AF-A0A1C5TAP4-F1
#
_entry.id   AF-A0A1C5TAP4-F1
#
_cell.length_a   1.000
_cell.length_b   1.000
_cell.length_c   1.000
_cell.angle_alpha   90.00
_cell.angle_beta   90.00
_cell.angle_gamma   90.00
#
_symmetry.space_group_name_H-M   'P 1'
#
loop_
_entity.id
_entity.type
_entity.pdbx_description
1 polymer ?
#
loop_
_entity_poly.entity_id
_entity_poly.type
_entity_poly.pdbx_seq_one_letter_code
_entity_poly.pdbx_strand_id
1 'polypeptide(L)' 'MKAHNITIDINTLTTEQLEQLKAMTYFNGQTTETKEINDRIAFIEGRITEKQEDAYMSKWC' A
#
# COMPACT_ATOMS: atom_id res chain seq x y z
N MET A 1 19.96 -10.00 -18.29
CA MET A 1 18.84 -9.05 -18.38
C MET A 1 19.13 -7.93 -17.39
N LYS A 2 18.98 -6.65 -17.78
CA LYS A 2 19.13 -5.53 -16.83
C LYS A 2 17.89 -5.52 -15.93
N ALA A 3 18.08 -5.31 -14.62
CA ALA A 3 16.96 -5.11 -13.71
C ALA A 3 16.24 -3.82 -14.10
N HIS A 4 14.92 -3.91 -14.28
CA HIS A 4 14.06 -2.74 -14.44
C HIS A 4 13.40 -2.48 -13.10
N ASN A 5 13.69 -1.32 -12.51
CA ASN A 5 13.02 -0.87 -11.30
C ASN A 5 11.79 -0.05 -11.71
N ILE A 6 10.63 -0.43 -11.18
CA ILE A 6 9.35 0.26 -11.40
C ILE A 6 8.94 0.87 -10.07
N THR A 7 8.54 2.14 -10.09
CA THR A 7 7.96 2.83 -8.93
C THR A 7 6.45 2.90 -9.11
N ILE A 8 5.70 2.58 -8.05
CA ILE A 8 4.23 2.54 -8.05
C ILE A 8 3.73 3.49 -6.95
N ASP A 9 2.82 4.40 -7.30
CA ASP A 9 2.12 5.23 -6.33
C ASP A 9 0.83 4.53 -5.86
N ILE A 10 0.89 3.93 -4.67
CA ILE A 10 -0.20 3.17 -4.08
C ILE A 10 -1.45 4.01 -3.75
N ASN A 11 -1.33 5.34 -3.66
CA ASN A 11 -2.47 6.21 -3.36
C ASN A 11 -3.46 6.29 -4.53
N THR A 12 -2.98 6.04 -5.75
CA THR A 12 -3.76 6.08 -6.99
C THR A 12 -4.48 4.76 -7.30
N LEU A 13 -4.17 3.71 -6.54
CA LEU A 13 -4.66 2.36 -6.79
C LEU A 13 -6.01 2.11 -6.09
N THR A 14 -6.82 1.27 -6.71
CA THR A 14 -8.04 0.73 -6.07
C THR A 14 -7.68 -0.34 -5.04
N THR A 15 -8.62 -0.65 -4.13
CA THR A 15 -8.44 -1.72 -3.14
C THR A 15 -8.10 -3.06 -3.78
N GLU A 16 -8.71 -3.39 -4.93
CA GLU A 16 -8.42 -4.64 -5.65
C GLU A 16 -6.99 -4.67 -6.20
N GLN A 17 -6.50 -3.56 -6.75
CA GLN A 17 -5.12 -3.44 -7.23
C GLN A 17 -4.11 -3.51 -6.08
N LEU A 18 -4.46 -2.95 -4.91
CA LEU A 18 -3.63 -3.02 -3.70
C LEU A 18 -3.52 -4.45 -3.17
N GLU A 19 -4.62 -5.22 -3.14
CA GLU A 19 -4.58 -6.63 -2.74
C GLU A 19 -3.76 -7.49 -3.71
N GLN A 20 -3.87 -7.22 -5.02
CA GLN A 20 -3.02 -7.87 -6.03
C GLN A 20 -1.53 -7.54 -5.81
N LEU A 21 -1.21 -6.26 -5.59
CA LEU A 21 0.16 -5.81 -5.34
C LEU A 21 0.75 -6.47 -4.09
N LYS A 22 -0.04 -6.53 -3.00
CA LYS A 22 0.32 -7.20 -1.74
C LYS A 22 0.61 -8.69 -1.93
N ALA A 23 -0.18 -9.38 -2.75
CA ALA A 23 0.05 -10.79 -3.07
C ALA A 23 1.37 -10.98 -3.83
N MET A 24 1.69 -10.07 -4.76
CA MET A 24 2.95 -10.09 -5.51
C MET A 24 4.18 -9.80 -4.64
N THR A 25 4.10 -8.83 -3.72
CA THR A 25 5.21 -8.50 -2.81
C THR A 25 5.46 -9.60 -1.79
N TYR A 26 4.39 -10.22 -1.27
CA TYR A 26 4.49 -11.43 -0.44
C TYR A 26 5.13 -12.59 -1.21
N PHE A 27 4.75 -12.71 -2.50
CA PHE A 27 5.37 -13.50 -3.56
C PHE A 27 6.90 -13.57 -3.46
N ASN A 28 7.47 -12.37 -3.44
CA ASN A 28 8.90 -12.11 -3.59
C ASN A 28 9.65 -11.98 -2.25
N GLY A 29 9.01 -12.30 -1.12
CA GLY A 29 9.64 -12.25 0.20
C GLY A 29 9.87 -10.84 0.76
N GLN A 30 9.32 -9.80 0.12
CA GLN A 30 9.40 -8.42 0.59
C GLN A 30 8.27 -8.14 1.59
N THR A 31 8.43 -8.62 2.81
CA THR A 31 7.43 -8.46 3.89
C THR A 31 7.29 -7.01 4.35
N THR A 32 8.33 -6.20 4.26
CA THR A 32 8.34 -4.81 4.75
C THR A 32 7.46 -3.87 3.93
N GLU A 33 7.30 -4.12 2.63
CA GLU A 33 6.52 -3.29 1.69
C GLU A 33 4.99 -3.51 1.82
N THR A 34 4.56 -4.53 2.57
CA THR A 34 3.12 -4.81 2.73
C THR A 34 2.43 -3.90 3.74
N LYS A 35 3.16 -3.25 4.65
CA LYS A 35 2.53 -2.39 5.68
C LYS A 35 1.85 -1.18 5.05
N GLU A 36 2.52 -0.51 4.12
CA GLU A 36 2.00 0.71 3.47
C GLU A 36 0.75 0.40 2.63
N ILE A 37 0.76 -0.75 1.96
CA ILE A 37 -0.40 -1.26 1.21
C ILE A 37 -1.57 -1.58 2.16
N ASN A 38 -1.30 -2.25 3.29
CA ASN A 38 -2.34 -2.57 4.28
C ASN A 38 -2.91 -1.31 4.95
N ASP A 39 -2.06 -0.33 5.28
CA ASP A 39 -2.50 0.95 5.83
C ASP A 39 -3.42 1.68 4.83
N ARG A 40 -3.07 1.67 3.53
CA ARG A 40 -3.90 2.26 2.47
C ARG A 40 -5.23 1.54 2.32
N ILE A 41 -5.24 0.20 2.33
CA ILE A 41 -6.49 -0.58 2.28
C ILE A 41 -7.38 -0.23 3.48
N ALA A 42 -6.81 -0.22 4.69
CA ALA A 42 -7.55 0.08 5.90
C ALA A 42 -8.08 1.52 5.93
N PHE A 43 -7.36 2.48 5.33
CA PHE A 43 -7.84 3.83 5.07
C PHE A 43 -9.06 3.83 4.13
N ILE A 44 -8.95 3.22 2.95
CA ILE A 44 -10.06 3.20 1.96
C ILE A 44 -11.30 2.50 2.53
N GLU A 45 -11.12 1.43 3.30
CA GLU A 45 -12.21 0.67 3.92
C GLU A 45 -12.76 1.33 5.20
N GLY A 46 -12.21 2.46 5.66
CA GLY A 46 -12.64 3.13 6.89
C GLY A 46 -12.43 2.29 8.16
N ARG A 47 -11.43 1.39 8.15
CA ARG A 47 -11.12 0.46 9.26
C ARG A 47 -10.11 1.03 10.27
N ILE A 48 -9.68 2.27 10.08
CA ILE A 48 -8.76 2.97 10.97
C ILE A 48 -9.49 4.12 11.69
N THR A 49 -8.95 4.54 12.84
CA THR A 49 -9.48 5.71 13.56
C THR A 49 -9.18 7.01 12.80
N GLU A 50 -9.98 8.06 13.01
CA GLU A 50 -9.75 9.40 12.41
C GLU A 50 -8.30 9.88 12.61
N LYS A 51 -7.73 9.67 13.80
CA LYS A 51 -6.34 10.03 14.12
C LYS A 51 -5.31 9.26 13.28
N GLN A 52 -5.60 8.00 12.94
CA GLN A 52 -4.72 7.18 12.09
C GLN A 52 -4.87 7.55 10.62
N GLU A 53 -6.07 7.92 10.19
CA GLU A 53 -6.37 8.45 8.87
C GLU A 53 -5.65 9.80 8.64
N ASP A 54 -5.72 10.74 9.60
CA ASP A 54 -4.98 12.00 9.55
C ASP A 54 -3.46 11.78 9.49
N ALA A 55 -2.94 10.86 10.31
CA ALA A 55 -1.52 10.52 10.32
C ALA A 55 -1.07 9.88 9.00
N TYR A 56 -1.95 9.10 8.37
CA TYR A 56 -1.70 8.53 7.05
C TYR A 56 -1.64 9.64 5.99
N MET A 57 -2.68 10.49 5.92
CA MET A 57 -2.76 11.58 4.95
C MET A 57 -1.58 12.55 5.10
N SER A 58 -1.20 12.94 6.31
CA SER A 58 -0.08 13.85 6.53
C SER A 58 1.28 13.29 6.11
N LYS A 59 1.42 11.96 6.06
CA LYS A 59 2.69 11.29 5.73
C LYS A 59 2.78 10.90 4.25
N TRP A 60 1.64 10.62 3.63
CA TRP A 60 1.58 9.94 2.33
C TRP A 60 0.74 10.67 1.27
N CYS A 61 0.12 11.81 1.59
CA CYS A 61 -0.53 12.73 0.65
C CYS A 61 0.09 14.13 0.74
#